data_AF-A0A3D6BNZ6-F1
#
_entry.id   AF-A0A3D6BNZ6-F1
#
_cell.length_a   1.000
_cell.length_b   1.000
_cell.length_c   1.000
_cell.angle_alpha   90.00
_cell.angle_beta   90.00
_cell.angle_gamma   90.00
#
_symmetry.space_group_name_H-M   'P 1'
#
loop_
_entity.id
_entity.type
_entity.pdbx_description
1 polymer ?
#
loop_
_entity_poly.entity_id
_entity_poly.type
_entity_poly.pdbx_seq_one_letter_code
_entity_poly.pdbx_strand_id
1 'polypeptide(L)' 'MFSLLNIFRLVALLEGISYILLLFIAVPIKYFGNDPQYVKMLGMPHGLL' A
#
# COMPACT_ATOMS: atom_id res chain seq x y z
N MET A 1 -2.46 -29.05 0.37
CA MET A 1 -3.49 -28.16 0.97
C MET A 1 -2.90 -26.78 1.14
N PHE A 2 -3.34 -25.79 0.36
CA PHE A 2 -2.97 -24.40 0.61
C PHE A 2 -3.65 -23.97 1.90
N SER A 3 -2.88 -23.83 2.97
CA SER A 3 -3.38 -23.35 4.26
C SER A 3 -3.69 -21.86 4.14
N LEU A 4 -4.87 -21.45 4.60
CA LEU A 4 -5.30 -20.04 4.65
C LEU A 4 -4.26 -19.15 5.37
N LEU A 5 -3.53 -19.73 6.34
CA LEU A 5 -2.44 -19.07 7.07
C LEU A 5 -1.28 -18.63 6.17
N ASN A 6 -0.97 -19.38 5.11
CA ASN A 6 0.11 -19.03 4.19
C ASN A 6 -0.29 -17.87 3.28
N ILE A 7 -1.55 -17.86 2.85
CA ILE A 7 -2.13 -16.78 2.05
C ILE A 7 -2.22 -15.51 2.89
N PHE A 8 -2.70 -15.62 4.13
CA PHE A 8 -2.80 -14.49 5.06
C PHE A 8 -1.43 -13.85 5.34
N ARG A 9 -0.39 -14.68 5.54
CA ARG A 9 0.99 -14.19 5.73
C ARG A 9 1.53 -13.48 4.50
N LEU A 10 1.24 -13.99 3.30
CA LEU A 10 1.63 -13.36 2.04
C LEU A 10 0.91 -12.01 1.84
N VAL A 11 -0.40 -11.98 2.06
CA VAL A 11 -1.22 -10.77 1.94
C VAL A 11 -0.79 -9.71 2.96
N ALA A 12 -0.56 -10.08 4.22
CA ALA A 12 -0.06 -9.16 5.25
C ALA A 12 1.31 -8.58 4.93
N LEU A 13 2.21 -9.36 4.30
CA LEU A 13 3.49 -8.86 3.81
C LEU A 13 3.32 -7.87 2.66
N LEU A 14 2.47 -8.18 1.67
CA LEU A 14 2.19 -7.29 0.54
C LEU A 14 1.51 -5.98 0.98
N GLU A 15 0.57 -6.07 1.91
CA GLU A 15 -0.07 -4.94 2.58
C GLU A 15 0.95 -4.02 3.27
N GLY A 16 1.82 -4.59 4.10
CA GLY A 16 2.86 -3.85 4.81
C GLY A 16 3.86 -3.16 3.86
N ILE A 17 4.29 -3.85 2.80
CA ILE A 17 5.17 -3.26 1.77
C ILE A 17 4.46 -2.11 1.06
N SER A 18 3.21 -2.29 0.65
CA SER A 18 2.45 -1.24 -0.03
C SER A 18 2.19 -0.02 0.87
N TYR A 19 2.02 -0.23 2.17
CA TYR A 19 1.90 0.86 3.15
C TYR A 19 3.20 1.66 3.31
N ILE A 20 4.35 0.97 3.37
CA ILE A 20 5.66 1.61 3.41
C ILE A 20 5.89 2.43 2.14
N LEU A 21 5.58 1.88 0.96
CA LEU A 21 5.71 2.62 -0.30
C LEU A 21 4.79 3.85 -0.34
N LEU A 22 3.58 3.75 0.19
CA LEU A 22 2.67 4.89 0.29
C LEU A 22 3.26 6.02 1.16
N LEU A 23 3.76 5.70 2.36
CA LEU A 23 4.31 6.71 3.28
C LEU A 23 5.63 7.32 2.80
N PHE A 24 6.53 6.52 2.21
CA PHE A 24 7.86 6.99 1.85
C PHE A 24 7.96 7.53 0.41
N ILE A 25 7.02 7.19 -0.47
CA ILE A 25 7.05 7.62 -1.87
C ILE A 25 5.83 8.48 -2.18
N ALA A 26 4.62 7.97 -1.98
CA ALA A 26 3.41 8.67 -2.40
C ALA A 26 3.17 9.97 -1.60
N VAL A 27 3.40 9.94 -0.29
CA VAL A 27 3.27 11.12 0.59
C VAL A 27 4.27 12.23 0.21
N PRO A 28 5.59 11.99 0.11
CA PRO A 28 6.51 13.03 -0.32
C PRO A 28 6.21 13.51 -1.74
N ILE A 29 5.87 12.63 -2.69
CA ILE A 29 5.48 13.08 -4.05
C ILE A 29 4.23 13.98 -4.02
N LYS A 30 3.23 13.67 -3.19
CA LYS A 30 2.05 14.51 -3.01
C LYS A 30 2.41 15.90 -2.49
N TYR A 31 3.30 16.00 -1.50
CA TYR A 31 3.64 17.29 -0.89
C TYR A 31 4.69 18.09 -1.70
N PHE A 32 5.66 17.42 -2.33
CA PHE A 32 6.70 18.07 -3.14
C PHE A 32 6.29 18.31 -4.59
N GLY A 33 5.54 17.39 -5.20
CA GLY A 33 5.08 17.46 -6.59
C GLY A 33 3.67 18.02 -6.74
N ASN A 34 2.96 18.28 -5.64
CA ASN A 34 1.56 18.75 -5.60
C ASN A 34 0.58 17.87 -6.40
N ASP A 35 0.99 16.64 -6.73
CA ASP A 35 0.23 15.69 -7.53
C ASP A 35 -0.25 14.52 -6.63
N PRO A 36 -1.57 14.41 -6.37
CA PRO A 36 -2.13 13.37 -5.53
C PRO A 36 -2.38 12.03 -6.23
N GLN A 37 -2.02 11.86 -7.52
CA GLN A 37 -2.30 10.63 -8.29
C GLN A 37 -1.71 9.37 -7.63
N TYR A 38 -0.46 9.46 -7.15
CA TYR A 38 0.24 8.33 -6.52
C TYR A 38 -0.38 7.93 -5.17
N VAL A 39 -0.92 8.90 -4.42
CA VAL A 39 -1.64 8.62 -3.17
C VAL A 39 -3.01 8.00 -3.42
N LYS A 40 -3.69 8.37 -4.51
CA LYS A 40 -4.94 7.69 -4.91
C LYS A 40 -4.68 6.26 -5.36
N MET A 41 -3.65 6.03 -6.17
CA MET A 41 -3.34 4.70 -6.71
C MET A 41 -2.87 3.72 -5.62
N LEU A 42 -2.02 4.18 -4.70
CA LEU A 42 -1.50 3.35 -3.62
C LEU A 42 -2.38 3.37 -2.36
N GLY A 43 -3.22 4.39 -2.16
CA GLY A 43 -4.02 4.57 -0.94
C GLY A 43 -5.47 4.11 -1.03
N MET A 44 -6.05 4.01 -2.22
CA MET A 44 -7.39 3.43 -2.37
C MET A 44 -7.47 1.93 -2.00
N PRO A 45 -6.47 1.08 -2.31
CA PRO A 45 -6.48 -0.32 -1.86
C PRO A 45 -6.38 -0.45 -0.35
N HIS A 46 -5.61 0.43 0.30
CA HIS A 46 -5.29 0.39 1.74
C HIS A 46 -6.42 0.90 2.65
N GLY A 47 -7.37 1.66 2.11
CA GLY A 47 -8.51 2.20 2.89
C GLY A 47 -9.83 1.46 2.71
N LEU A 48 -9.87 0.44 1.84
CA LEU A 48 -11.06 -0.35 1.52
C LEU A 48 -11.07 -1.73 2.20
N LEU A 49 -9.93 -2.17 2.74
CA LEU A 49 -9.77 -3.35 3.59
C LEU A 49 -9.74 -2.92 5.06
#